data_AF-A0A382S7F9-F1
#
_entry.id   AF-A0A382S7F9-F1
#
_cell.length_a   1.000
_cell.length_b   1.000
_cell.length_c   1.000
_cell.angle_alpha   90.00
_cell.angle_beta   90.00
_cell.angle_gamma   90.00
#
_symmetry.space_group_name_H-M   'P 1'
#
loop_
_entity.id
_entity.type
_entity.pdbx_description
1 polymer ?
#
loop_
_entity_poly.entity_id
_entity_poly.type
_entity_poly.pdbx_seq_one_letter_code
_entity_poly.pdbx_strand_id
1 'polypeptide(L)'
;MKLSFTYLALLFVLIGGSLNATYFTNGIKIGEVDQDSAIIWTRLSRNAEFNTQGRMFIEYEVGMDGRGRAQNGSRYPDGATLEDMAFSLPGTEGEVRLTYWPNGNMNQVVEEPWKPVNPSKDFT
;
A
#
# COMPACT_ATOMS: atom_id res chain seq x y z
N MET A 1 -2.09 37.57 35.37
CA MET A 1 -2.64 36.23 35.10
C MET A 1 -1.48 35.27 34.89
N LYS A 2 -1.21 34.37 35.85
CA LYS A 2 -0.18 33.34 35.72
C LYS A 2 -0.80 32.19 34.93
N LEU A 3 -0.50 32.10 33.63
CA LEU A 3 -0.85 30.94 32.83
C LEU A 3 -0.09 29.74 33.43
N SER A 4 -0.81 28.83 34.09
CA SER A 4 -0.21 27.70 34.77
C SER A 4 0.33 26.71 33.74
N PHE A 5 1.64 26.42 33.84
CA PHE A 5 2.37 25.44 33.02
C PHE A 5 1.68 24.06 32.95
N THR A 6 0.80 23.76 33.91
CA THR A 6 0.00 22.54 34.01
C THR A 6 -0.93 22.31 32.82
N TYR A 7 -1.45 23.36 32.16
CA TYR A 7 -2.32 23.19 30.99
C TYR A 7 -1.54 22.86 29.71
N LEU A 8 -0.26 23.25 29.63
CA LEU A 8 0.58 22.97 28.45
C LEU A 8 0.97 21.48 28.39
N ALA A 9 1.18 20.85 29.55
CA ALA A 9 1.48 19.42 29.64
C ALA A 9 0.27 18.53 29.29
N LEU A 10 -0.96 18.99 29.59
CA LEU A 10 -2.18 18.25 29.27
C LEU A 10 -2.54 18.30 27.78
N LEU A 11 -2.13 19.35 27.08
CA LEU A 11 -2.35 19.49 25.62
C LEU A 11 -1.46 18.54 24.79
N PHE A 12 -0.28 18.18 25.30
CA PHE A 12 0.64 17.25 24.62
C PHE A 12 0.20 15.79 24.70
N VAL A 13 -0.57 15.41 25.73
CA VAL A 13 -1.07 14.03 25.90
C VAL A 13 -2.20 13.70 24.93
N LEU A 14 -2.88 14.69 24.37
CA LEU A 14 -3.96 14.51 23.38
C LEU A 14 -3.47 14.40 21.93
N ILE A 15 -2.17 14.61 21.67
CA ILE A 15 -1.56 14.39 20.34
C ILE A 15 -0.87 13.01 20.32
N GLY A 16 -1.51 12.03 20.97
CA GLY A 16 -1.18 10.61 20.76
C GLY A 16 -1.73 10.17 19.41
N GLY A 17 -1.14 10.65 18.32
CA GLY A 17 -1.43 10.11 16.99
C GLY A 17 -1.08 8.62 16.98
N SER A 18 -2.03 7.77 16.63
CA SER A 18 -1.76 6.35 16.43
C SER A 18 -0.78 6.22 15.26
N LEU A 19 0.49 5.90 15.58
CA LEU A 19 1.44 5.39 14.60
C LEU A 19 0.93 4.03 14.15
N ASN A 20 0.05 4.01 13.16
CA ASN A 20 -0.31 2.78 12.49
C ASN A 20 0.94 2.27 11.79
N ALA A 21 1.43 1.11 12.22
CA ALA A 21 2.54 0.46 11.58
C ALA A 21 2.22 0.27 10.10
N THR A 22 3.17 0.64 9.25
CA THR A 22 3.02 0.57 7.81
C THR A 22 4.06 -0.39 7.27
N TYR A 23 3.64 -1.25 6.36
CA TYR A 23 4.45 -2.36 5.86
C TYR A 23 4.64 -2.24 4.36
N PHE A 24 5.80 -2.65 3.85
CA PHE A 24 5.90 -2.94 2.43
C PHE A 24 5.11 -4.21 2.13
N THR A 25 4.34 -4.19 1.04
CA THR A 25 3.76 -5.43 0.54
C THR A 25 4.80 -6.29 -0.16
N ASN A 26 4.38 -7.46 -0.64
CA ASN A 26 5.27 -8.41 -1.30
C ASN A 26 5.69 -7.90 -2.70
N GLY A 27 6.79 -7.15 -2.73
CA GLY A 27 7.56 -6.87 -3.94
C GLY A 27 7.58 -5.42 -4.41
N ILE A 28 8.35 -5.23 -5.47
CA ILE A 28 8.44 -4.00 -6.25
C ILE A 28 8.31 -4.39 -7.73
N LYS A 29 7.73 -3.53 -8.55
CA LYS A 29 7.81 -3.66 -10.01
C LYS A 29 8.71 -2.56 -10.53
N ILE A 30 9.62 -2.92 -11.42
CA ILE A 30 10.45 -1.96 -12.13
C ILE A 30 10.11 -2.11 -13.62
N GLY A 31 9.76 -1.00 -14.26
CA GLY A 31 9.30 -0.99 -15.65
C GLY A 31 9.68 0.31 -16.34
N GLU A 32 9.29 0.38 -17.62
CA GLU A 32 9.46 1.60 -18.44
C GLU A 32 10.91 2.12 -18.37
N VAL A 33 11.85 1.17 -18.45
CA VAL A 33 13.28 1.42 -18.29
C VAL A 33 13.87 1.91 -19.61
N ASP A 34 14.65 2.99 -19.53
CA ASP A 34 15.50 3.51 -20.61
C ASP A 34 16.93 3.75 -20.07
N GLN A 35 17.81 4.32 -20.89
CA GLN A 35 19.23 4.50 -20.61
C GLN A 35 19.54 5.25 -19.30
N ASP A 36 18.66 6.15 -18.88
CA ASP A 36 18.82 7.03 -17.71
C ASP A 36 17.60 7.10 -16.79
N SER A 37 16.56 6.30 -17.04
CA SER A 37 15.32 6.36 -16.28
C SER A 37 14.64 5.01 -16.12
N ALA A 38 13.84 4.88 -15.07
CA ALA A 38 12.99 3.73 -14.80
C ALA A 38 11.82 4.16 -13.94
N ILE A 39 10.71 3.43 -14.03
CA ILE A 39 9.58 3.59 -13.12
C ILE A 39 9.62 2.44 -12.11
N ILE A 40 9.62 2.79 -10.83
CA ILE A 40 9.57 1.84 -9.71
C ILE A 40 8.19 1.96 -9.05
N TRP A 41 7.44 0.87 -9.06
CA TRP A 41 6.18 0.74 -8.35
C TRP A 41 6.38 -0.04 -7.07
N THR A 42 5.88 0.53 -5.98
CA THR A 42 5.78 -0.10 -4.67
C THR A 42 4.48 0.37 -4.03
N ARG A 43 4.03 -0.37 -3.02
CA ARG A 43 2.85 -0.01 -2.22
C ARG A 43 3.08 -0.34 -0.77
N LEU A 44 2.40 0.42 0.08
CA LEU A 44 2.38 0.22 1.52
C LEU A 44 1.05 -0.40 1.93
N SER A 45 1.08 -1.33 2.89
CA SER A 45 -0.11 -1.96 3.47
C SER A 45 -0.26 -1.64 4.95
N ARG A 46 -1.52 -1.66 5.38
CA ARG A 46 -1.90 -1.48 6.79
C ARG A 46 -1.49 -2.68 7.66
N ASN A 47 -1.46 -3.87 7.07
CA ASN A 47 -1.11 -5.12 7.73
C ASN A 47 0.18 -5.68 7.13
N ALA A 48 0.95 -6.43 7.91
CA ALA A 48 2.15 -7.11 7.44
C ALA A 48 1.81 -8.29 6.50
N GLU A 49 0.71 -8.99 6.79
CA GLU A 49 0.28 -10.20 6.08
C GLU A 49 -1.14 -10.01 5.54
N PHE A 50 -1.47 -10.73 4.46
CA PHE A 50 -2.80 -10.72 3.86
C PHE A 50 -3.84 -11.42 4.75
N ASN A 51 -5.11 -11.09 4.55
CA ASN A 51 -6.23 -11.61 5.31
C ASN A 51 -6.48 -13.09 5.00
N THR A 52 -5.98 -14.01 5.82
CA THR A 52 -6.18 -15.46 5.62
C THR A 52 -7.55 -15.97 6.05
N GLN A 53 -8.34 -15.17 6.77
CA GLN A 53 -9.62 -15.56 7.37
C GLN A 53 -10.81 -14.80 6.74
N GLY A 54 -10.58 -14.09 5.65
CA GLY A 54 -11.60 -13.29 5.00
C GLY A 54 -12.64 -14.12 4.25
N ARG A 55 -13.67 -13.45 3.76
CA ARG A 55 -14.72 -14.06 2.94
C ARG A 55 -14.20 -14.36 1.54
N MET A 56 -14.61 -15.48 0.95
CA MET A 56 -14.29 -15.77 -0.45
C MET A 56 -15.17 -14.96 -1.40
N PHE A 57 -14.64 -14.63 -2.58
CA PHE A 57 -15.44 -14.06 -3.66
C PHE A 57 -16.50 -15.06 -4.11
N ILE A 58 -17.66 -14.54 -4.52
CA ILE A 58 -18.70 -15.34 -5.17
C ILE A 58 -18.37 -15.38 -6.67
N GLU A 59 -18.04 -16.58 -7.15
CA GLU A 59 -17.82 -16.85 -8.57
C GLU A 59 -19.16 -17.01 -9.31
N TYR A 60 -19.22 -16.54 -10.55
CA TYR A 60 -20.37 -16.72 -11.43
C TYR A 60 -19.92 -16.87 -12.90
N GLU A 61 -20.70 -17.61 -13.68
CA GLU A 61 -20.45 -17.79 -15.11
C GLU A 61 -20.85 -16.52 -15.88
N VAL A 62 -19.96 -16.04 -16.74
CA VAL A 62 -20.20 -14.89 -17.63
C VAL A 62 -20.57 -15.36 -19.03
N GLY A 63 -19.99 -16.48 -19.49
CA GLY A 63 -20.20 -17.04 -20.82
C GLY A 63 -18.88 -17.36 -21.51
N MET A 64 -18.84 -17.31 -22.84
CA MET A 64 -17.63 -17.58 -23.63
C MET A 64 -17.04 -16.27 -24.17
N ASP A 65 -15.72 -16.14 -24.21
CA ASP A 65 -15.04 -15.08 -24.95
C ASP A 65 -15.22 -15.26 -26.48
N GLY A 66 -14.84 -14.26 -27.27
CA GLY A 66 -14.91 -14.32 -28.75
C GLY A 66 -14.00 -15.38 -29.39
N ARG A 67 -13.29 -16.18 -28.59
CA ARG A 67 -12.42 -17.30 -29.00
C ARG A 67 -12.92 -18.64 -28.43
N GLY A 68 -14.11 -18.68 -27.82
CA GLY A 68 -14.73 -19.89 -27.28
C GLY A 68 -14.18 -20.35 -25.92
N ARG A 69 -13.54 -19.46 -25.15
CA ARG A 69 -13.05 -19.78 -23.79
C ARG A 69 -14.05 -19.35 -22.73
N ALA A 70 -14.31 -20.24 -21.77
CA ALA A 70 -15.17 -19.92 -20.64
C ALA A 70 -14.62 -18.74 -19.84
N GLN A 71 -15.48 -17.78 -19.54
CA GLN A 71 -15.22 -16.65 -18.66
C GLN A 71 -16.07 -16.79 -17.41
N ASN A 72 -15.39 -16.63 -16.27
CA ASN A 72 -16.01 -16.51 -14.97
C ASN A 72 -15.74 -15.10 -14.46
N GLY A 73 -16.71 -14.56 -13.73
CA GLY A 73 -16.59 -13.33 -12.99
C GLY A 73 -16.60 -13.62 -11.50
N SER A 74 -16.01 -12.72 -10.73
CA SER A 74 -16.02 -12.76 -9.27
C SER A 74 -16.72 -11.51 -8.76
N ARG A 75 -17.49 -11.63 -7.67
CA ARG A 75 -18.09 -10.49 -6.97
C ARG A 75 -17.95 -10.62 -5.46
N TYR A 76 -18.10 -9.50 -4.77
CA TYR A 76 -18.20 -9.49 -3.31
C TYR A 76 -19.47 -10.22 -2.84
N PRO A 77 -19.41 -10.94 -1.72
CA PRO A 77 -20.61 -11.29 -0.96
C PRO A 77 -21.40 -10.03 -0.57
N ASP A 78 -22.70 -10.18 -0.37
CA ASP A 78 -23.56 -9.06 -0.01
C ASP A 78 -23.04 -8.35 1.26
N GLY A 79 -22.93 -7.02 1.17
CA GLY A 79 -22.39 -6.17 2.23
C GLY A 79 -20.90 -6.37 2.54
N ALA A 80 -20.13 -7.03 1.68
CA ALA A 80 -18.67 -7.12 1.82
C ALA A 80 -17.93 -5.98 1.12
N THR A 81 -16.81 -5.58 1.73
CA THR A 81 -15.80 -4.73 1.10
C THR A 81 -14.55 -5.53 0.75
N LEU A 82 -13.58 -4.92 0.06
CA LEU A 82 -12.32 -5.58 -0.29
C LEU A 82 -11.56 -6.06 0.95
N GLU A 83 -11.57 -5.27 2.02
CA GLU A 83 -10.89 -5.55 3.28
C GLU A 83 -11.41 -6.83 3.95
N ASP A 84 -12.69 -7.13 3.78
CA ASP A 84 -13.33 -8.33 4.32
C ASP A 84 -12.90 -9.61 3.59
N MET A 85 -12.30 -9.49 2.41
CA MET A 85 -12.05 -10.63 1.53
C MET A 85 -10.82 -11.43 1.94
N ALA A 86 -10.89 -12.74 1.71
CA ALA A 86 -9.73 -13.61 1.83
C ALA A 86 -8.65 -13.13 0.85
N PHE A 87 -7.41 -13.18 1.31
CA PHE A 87 -6.20 -12.77 0.60
C PHE A 87 -6.12 -11.27 0.29
N SER A 88 -7.03 -10.45 0.85
CA SER A 88 -6.90 -9.00 0.78
C SER A 88 -5.70 -8.51 1.59
N LEU A 89 -5.03 -7.47 1.11
CA LEU A 89 -3.96 -6.80 1.82
C LEU A 89 -4.14 -5.30 1.62
N PRO A 90 -4.99 -4.64 2.43
CA PRO A 90 -5.40 -3.26 2.19
C PRO A 90 -4.22 -2.30 2.21
N GLY A 91 -4.20 -1.42 1.21
CA GLY A 91 -3.25 -0.32 1.10
C GLY A 91 -3.34 0.67 2.27
N THR A 92 -2.26 1.42 2.49
CA THR A 92 -2.25 2.53 3.45
C THR A 92 -1.38 3.68 2.96
N GLU A 93 -1.73 4.89 3.41
CA GLU A 93 -0.89 6.06 3.23
C GLU A 93 0.42 5.91 4.01
N GLY A 94 1.43 6.67 3.63
CA GLY A 94 2.74 6.67 4.26
C GLY A 94 3.78 7.26 3.33
N GLU A 95 5.05 7.14 3.69
CA GLU A 95 6.16 7.63 2.89
C GLU A 95 7.11 6.49 2.53
N VAL A 96 7.66 6.54 1.32
CA VAL A 96 8.69 5.62 0.84
C VAL A 96 9.94 6.38 0.45
N ARG A 97 11.08 5.72 0.54
CA ARG A 97 12.37 6.27 0.12
C ARG A 97 13.10 5.27 -0.76
N LEU A 98 13.70 5.76 -1.84
CA LEU A 98 14.53 4.97 -2.74
C LEU A 98 16.00 5.18 -2.37
N THR A 99 16.70 4.07 -2.14
CA THR A 99 18.15 4.02 -2.04
C THR A 99 18.66 3.09 -3.13
N TYR A 100 19.63 3.54 -3.93
CA TYR A 100 20.20 2.74 -5.01
C TYR A 100 21.69 3.03 -5.24
N TRP A 101 22.35 2.14 -5.97
CA TRP A 101 23.77 2.24 -6.32
C TRP A 101 23.93 2.34 -7.84
N PRO A 102 24.30 3.51 -8.39
CA PRO A 102 24.52 3.67 -9.82
C PRO A 102 25.57 2.70 -10.32
N ASN A 103 25.26 1.99 -11.41
CA ASN A 103 26.14 0.98 -12.02
C ASN A 103 26.69 -0.08 -11.03
N GLY A 104 25.96 -0.37 -9.94
CA GLY A 104 26.38 -1.31 -8.91
C GLY A 104 27.56 -0.84 -8.05
N ASN A 105 27.96 0.43 -8.15
CA ASN A 105 29.06 0.97 -7.36
C ASN A 105 28.63 1.21 -5.91
N MET A 106 28.98 0.28 -5.02
CA MET A 106 28.60 0.33 -3.59
C MET A 106 29.11 1.58 -2.84
N ASN A 107 30.15 2.25 -3.37
CA ASN A 107 30.69 3.49 -2.80
C ASN A 107 29.91 4.74 -3.23
N GLN A 108 29.01 4.62 -4.20
CA GLN A 108 28.14 5.68 -4.67
C GLN A 108 26.69 5.33 -4.32
N VAL A 109 26.31 5.57 -3.07
CA VAL A 109 24.90 5.45 -2.68
C VAL A 109 24.15 6.73 -3.06
N VAL A 110 23.01 6.57 -3.69
CA VAL A 110 22.05 7.67 -3.91
C VAL A 110 20.83 7.39 -3.05
N GLU A 111 20.50 8.35 -2.18
CA GLU A 111 19.26 8.35 -1.41
C GLU A 111 18.37 9.49 -1.87
N GLU A 112 17.18 9.15 -2.34
CA GLU A 112 16.15 10.14 -2.63
C GLU A 112 15.51 10.65 -1.33
N PRO A 113 14.89 11.85 -1.33
CA PRO A 113 14.01 12.25 -0.25
C PRO A 113 12.84 11.27 -0.08
N TRP A 114 12.27 11.24 1.12
CA TRP A 114 10.99 10.56 1.36
C TRP A 114 9.90 11.14 0.45
N LYS A 115 9.09 10.27 -0.16
CA LYS A 115 7.99 10.63 -1.06
C LYS A 115 6.70 10.00 -0.52
N PRO A 116 5.59 10.75 -0.44
CA PRO A 116 4.33 10.20 0.01
C PRO A 116 3.76 9.22 -1.02
N VAL A 117 3.15 8.13 -0.54
CA VAL A 117 2.29 7.28 -1.38
C VAL A 117 1.09 8.12 -1.84
N ASN A 118 0.75 8.04 -3.12
CA ASN A 118 -0.41 8.74 -3.66
C ASN A 118 -1.67 7.85 -3.57
N PRO A 119 -2.65 8.19 -2.71
CA PRO A 119 -3.84 7.36 -2.51
C PRO A 119 -4.81 7.35 -3.70
N SER A 120 -4.65 8.27 -4.65
CA SER A 120 -5.49 8.35 -5.85
C SER A 120 -4.97 7.51 -7.02
N LYS A 121 -3.91 6.72 -6.82
CA LYS A 121 -3.29 5.84 -7.83
C LYS A 121 -3.51 4.37 -7.43
N ASP A 122 -2.54 3.47 -7.70
CA ASP A 122 -2.58 2.04 -7.36
C ASP A 122 -2.58 1.81 -5.83
N PHE A 123 -3.70 2.17 -5.20
CA PHE A 123 -3.96 2.20 -3.77
C PHE A 123 -5.18 1.31 -3.49
N THR A 124 -4.94 0.00 -3.41
CA THR A 124 -5.92 -1.04 -3.07
C THR A 124 -5.51 -1.73 -1.79
#